data_AF-A0A6C0R931-F1
#
_entry.id   AF-A0A6C0R931-F1
#
_cell.length_a   1.000
_cell.length_b   1.000
_cell.length_c   1.000
_cell.angle_alpha   90.00
_cell.angle_beta   90.00
_cell.angle_gamma   90.00
#
_symmetry.space_group_name_H-M   'P 1'
#
loop_
_entity.id
_entity.type
_entity.pdbx_description
1 polymer ?
#
loop_
_entity_poly.entity_id
_entity_poly.type
_entity_poly.pdbx_seq_one_letter_code
_entity_poly.pdbx_strand_id
1 'polypeptide(L)'
;MKKTLTYLIATAVLLIISVAAMAQGGASPMAGSTHEYKVNPGDQSNDLLWEISGGTASDYTINTALDGDSISITWNSSAVGKSFTLSFTETTPAPASCSTVKQLSVNPINNAFDVNIGTLTDACNNNSGSVSPGDSATSVVTIPFVMEKGATSWNPNWQVTFNVSIGSGNARIPSVELATGASGTLNDLGGSSYTIADIGGGTTSIAVEVKGYSFEDVVSNIEITAAKELDYNTPASSTGGWSAVPSTIYKIPNTTDIATD
;
A
#
# COMPACT_ATOMS: atom_id res chain seq x y z
N MET A 1 10.69 51.86 7.85
CA MET A 1 11.43 50.76 7.20
C MET A 1 11.65 49.50 8.08
N LYS A 2 11.36 49.50 9.39
CA LYS A 2 11.55 48.31 10.25
C LYS A 2 10.54 47.17 10.04
N LYS A 3 9.32 47.46 9.56
CA LYS A 3 8.26 46.46 9.38
C LYS A 3 8.44 45.60 8.13
N THR A 4 9.04 46.14 7.08
CA THR A 4 9.26 45.44 5.80
C THR A 4 10.29 44.32 5.93
N LEU A 5 11.31 44.51 6.78
CA LEU A 5 12.33 43.49 7.05
C LEU A 5 11.75 42.28 7.80
N THR A 6 10.82 42.52 8.74
CA THR A 6 10.17 41.45 9.51
C THR A 6 9.29 40.56 8.63
N TYR A 7 8.57 41.13 7.66
CA TYR A 7 7.80 40.35 6.69
C TYR A 7 8.71 39.54 5.76
N LEU A 8 9.85 40.08 5.33
CA LEU A 8 10.78 39.38 4.46
C LEU A 8 11.41 38.16 5.15
N ILE A 9 11.79 38.30 6.44
CA ILE A 9 12.33 37.20 7.24
C ILE A 9 11.24 36.15 7.53
N ALA A 10 10.01 36.55 7.85
CA ALA A 10 8.92 35.61 8.07
C ALA A 10 8.55 34.80 6.82
N THR A 11 8.63 35.41 5.63
CA THR A 11 8.35 34.73 4.36
C THR A 11 9.49 33.77 3.96
N ALA A 12 10.75 34.14 4.27
CA ALA A 12 11.90 33.26 4.07
C ALA A 12 11.86 32.04 5.01
N VAL A 13 11.40 32.20 6.25
CA VAL A 13 11.24 31.09 7.21
C VAL A 13 10.08 30.17 6.81
N LEU A 14 8.98 30.70 6.27
CA LEU A 14 7.87 29.87 5.77
C LEU A 14 8.21 29.09 4.49
N LEU A 15 9.06 29.62 3.61
CA LEU A 15 9.55 28.89 2.43
C LEU A 15 10.44 27.69 2.81
N ILE A 16 11.22 27.79 3.89
CA ILE A 16 12.11 26.70 4.34
C ILE A 16 11.32 25.55 5.02
N ILE A 17 10.12 25.80 5.55
CA ILE A 17 9.32 24.79 6.26
C ILE A 17 8.34 24.05 5.31
N SER A 18 8.19 24.50 4.06
CA SER A 18 7.13 24.01 3.17
C SER A 18 7.41 22.72 2.38
N VAL A 19 8.58 22.09 2.49
CA VAL A 19 8.86 20.80 1.80
C VAL A 19 9.86 19.95 2.58
N ALA A 20 9.43 19.49 3.75
CA ALA A 20 9.98 18.29 4.38
C ALA A 20 8.87 17.24 4.56
N ALA A 21 7.94 17.16 3.61
CA ALA A 21 7.38 15.85 3.30
C ALA A 21 8.52 15.10 2.61
N MET A 22 9.17 14.18 3.32
CA MET A 22 10.15 13.27 2.72
C MET A 22 9.39 12.32 1.79
N ALA A 23 8.96 12.86 0.64
CA ALA A 23 8.74 12.10 -0.56
C ALA A 23 10.02 11.32 -0.82
N GLN A 24 9.90 10.04 -1.17
CA GLN A 24 11.06 9.23 -1.49
C GLN A 24 11.89 9.92 -2.58
N GLY A 25 13.07 10.42 -2.22
CA GLY A 25 13.93 11.13 -3.16
C GLY A 25 14.31 10.20 -4.31
N GLY A 26 14.21 10.67 -5.56
CA GLY A 26 14.51 9.87 -6.76
C GLY A 26 15.94 9.32 -6.86
N ALA A 27 16.84 9.70 -5.93
CA ALA A 27 18.19 9.19 -5.80
C ALA A 27 18.28 7.87 -5.01
N SER A 28 17.26 7.50 -4.22
CA SER A 28 17.20 6.24 -3.48
C SER A 28 15.81 5.60 -3.57
N PRO A 29 15.38 5.24 -4.78
CA PRO A 29 14.08 4.63 -5.03
C PRO A 29 14.00 3.23 -4.39
N MET A 30 12.81 2.81 -4.02
CA MET A 30 12.57 1.49 -3.43
C MET A 30 12.46 0.44 -4.55
N ALA A 31 12.80 -0.80 -4.27
CA ALA A 31 12.61 -1.89 -5.23
C ALA A 31 11.13 -2.05 -5.65
N GLY A 32 10.87 -2.11 -6.94
CA GLY A 32 9.53 -2.16 -7.53
C GLY A 32 8.82 -0.80 -7.60
N SER A 33 9.41 0.28 -7.08
CA SER A 33 8.86 1.64 -7.18
C SER A 33 9.04 2.22 -8.57
N THR A 34 8.09 3.04 -9.00
CA THR A 34 8.12 3.80 -10.25
C THR A 34 8.31 5.28 -9.95
N HIS A 35 9.38 5.86 -10.49
CA HIS A 35 9.73 7.26 -10.30
C HIS A 35 9.72 8.03 -11.61
N GLU A 36 9.27 9.28 -11.55
CA GLU A 36 9.34 10.24 -12.64
C GLU A 36 10.54 11.18 -12.43
N TYR A 37 11.43 11.22 -13.41
CA TYR A 37 12.57 12.13 -13.45
C TYR A 37 12.28 13.22 -14.47
N LYS A 38 12.43 14.48 -14.07
CA LYS A 38 12.14 15.65 -14.92
C LYS A 38 13.31 16.59 -14.97
N VAL A 39 13.43 17.25 -16.12
CA VAL A 39 14.29 18.41 -16.33
C VAL A 39 13.46 19.49 -17.01
N ASN A 40 13.79 20.75 -16.78
CA ASN A 40 13.24 21.85 -17.57
C ASN A 40 14.32 22.22 -18.60
N PRO A 41 14.17 21.83 -19.89
CA PRO A 41 15.14 22.19 -20.90
C PRO A 41 15.20 23.71 -21.08
N GLY A 42 16.35 24.20 -21.53
CA GLY A 42 16.51 25.62 -21.87
C GLY A 42 15.60 26.03 -23.03
N ASP A 43 15.38 25.13 -23.98
CA ASP A 43 14.47 25.28 -25.10
C ASP A 43 13.80 23.94 -25.46
N GLN A 44 12.46 23.92 -25.52
CA GLN A 44 11.69 22.71 -25.86
C GLN A 44 11.84 22.28 -27.32
N SER A 45 12.44 23.11 -28.18
CA SER A 45 12.76 22.75 -29.57
C SER A 45 14.12 22.06 -29.73
N ASN A 46 14.89 21.93 -28.65
CA ASN A 46 16.15 21.19 -28.64
C ASN A 46 15.92 19.67 -28.69
N ASP A 47 16.92 18.94 -29.17
CA ASP A 47 16.95 17.49 -29.12
C ASP A 47 17.23 17.05 -27.67
N LEU A 48 16.30 16.32 -27.09
CA LEU A 48 16.33 15.87 -25.69
C LEU A 48 16.58 14.36 -25.66
N LEU A 49 17.55 13.91 -24.86
CA LEU A 49 17.87 12.49 -24.74
C LEU A 49 18.20 12.11 -23.31
N TRP A 50 17.56 11.04 -22.83
CA TRP A 50 17.90 10.38 -21.59
C TRP A 50 18.71 9.11 -21.83
N GLU A 51 19.69 8.88 -20.96
CA GLU A 51 20.49 7.67 -20.93
C GLU A 51 20.61 7.16 -19.49
N ILE A 52 20.56 5.84 -19.32
CA ILE A 52 20.81 5.19 -18.04
C ILE A 52 22.08 4.36 -18.19
N SER A 53 23.06 4.63 -17.34
CA SER A 53 24.30 3.87 -17.27
C SER A 53 24.45 3.20 -15.90
N GLY A 54 25.12 2.05 -15.90
CA GLY A 54 25.15 1.13 -14.76
C GLY A 54 24.09 0.04 -14.88
N GLY A 55 24.42 -1.16 -14.38
CA GLY A 55 23.54 -2.32 -14.36
C GLY A 55 23.21 -2.93 -15.73
N THR A 56 22.10 -3.67 -15.78
CA THR A 56 21.57 -4.37 -16.96
C THR A 56 20.09 -4.06 -17.16
N ALA A 57 19.55 -4.34 -18.35
CA ALA A 57 18.12 -4.10 -18.66
C ALA A 57 17.14 -4.86 -17.74
N SER A 58 17.60 -5.87 -17.00
CA SER A 58 16.79 -6.52 -15.96
C SER A 58 16.58 -5.67 -14.70
N ASP A 59 17.43 -4.66 -14.48
CA ASP A 59 17.44 -3.84 -13.27
C ASP A 59 16.39 -2.75 -13.28
N TYR A 60 15.87 -2.38 -14.44
CA TYR A 60 14.87 -1.34 -14.53
C TYR A 60 13.96 -1.54 -15.73
N THR A 61 12.77 -0.96 -15.66
CA THR A 61 11.84 -0.85 -16.77
C THR A 61 11.63 0.62 -17.08
N ILE A 62 11.89 1.04 -18.32
CA ILE A 62 11.61 2.40 -18.78
C ILE A 62 10.17 2.41 -19.29
N ASN A 63 9.31 3.24 -18.69
CA ASN A 63 7.87 3.26 -18.95
C ASN A 63 7.45 4.35 -19.95
N THR A 64 8.37 5.22 -20.34
CA THR A 64 8.17 6.32 -21.30
C THR A 64 9.22 6.30 -22.38
N ALA A 65 9.06 7.14 -23.40
CA ALA A 65 10.12 7.33 -24.38
C ALA A 65 11.34 8.03 -23.73
N LEU A 66 12.52 7.87 -24.35
CA LEU A 66 13.78 8.47 -23.88
C LEU A 66 14.04 9.86 -24.47
N ASP A 67 13.24 10.26 -25.45
CA ASP A 67 13.22 11.57 -26.09
C ASP A 67 12.12 12.44 -25.47
N GLY A 68 12.51 13.29 -24.51
CA GLY A 68 11.59 14.17 -23.81
C GLY A 68 12.22 14.87 -22.60
N ASP A 69 11.46 15.78 -22.00
CA ASP A 69 11.85 16.50 -20.78
C ASP A 69 11.66 15.68 -19.49
N SER A 70 11.13 14.47 -19.62
CA SER A 70 10.83 13.58 -18.51
C SER A 70 10.96 12.11 -18.90
N ILE A 71 11.34 11.28 -17.93
CA ILE A 71 11.31 9.82 -18.04
C ILE A 71 10.68 9.18 -16.81
N SER A 72 9.95 8.09 -17.02
CA SER A 72 9.44 7.24 -15.95
C SER A 72 10.21 5.92 -15.92
N ILE A 73 10.75 5.57 -14.74
CA ILE A 73 11.54 4.36 -14.54
C ILE A 73 10.96 3.59 -13.35
N THR A 74 10.68 2.31 -13.55
CA THR A 74 10.47 1.34 -12.47
C THR A 74 11.79 0.66 -12.15
N TRP A 75 12.24 0.73 -10.90
CA TRP A 75 13.48 0.09 -10.45
C TRP A 75 13.19 -1.32 -9.96
N ASN A 76 13.68 -2.35 -10.64
CA ASN A 76 13.39 -3.73 -10.29
C ASN A 76 14.20 -4.18 -9.07
N SER A 77 13.80 -5.30 -8.45
CA SER A 77 14.49 -5.84 -7.27
C SER A 77 15.96 -6.18 -7.51
N SER A 78 16.36 -6.51 -8.74
CA SER A 78 17.77 -6.77 -9.08
C SER A 78 18.65 -5.51 -9.10
N ALA A 79 18.05 -4.32 -9.02
CA ALA A 79 18.75 -3.04 -8.95
C ALA A 79 19.26 -2.71 -7.54
N VAL A 80 18.73 -3.38 -6.51
CA VAL A 80 19.07 -3.08 -5.11
C VAL A 80 20.57 -3.18 -4.89
N GLY A 81 21.14 -2.15 -4.25
CA GLY A 81 22.56 -2.08 -3.92
C GLY A 81 23.49 -1.81 -5.11
N LYS A 82 22.93 -1.63 -6.32
CA LYS A 82 23.67 -1.14 -7.48
C LYS A 82 23.60 0.38 -7.54
N SER A 83 24.55 0.98 -8.26
CA SER A 83 24.57 2.41 -8.54
C SER A 83 24.37 2.65 -10.03
N PHE A 84 23.48 3.58 -10.35
CA PHE A 84 23.13 3.99 -11.69
C PHE A 84 23.42 5.47 -11.86
N THR A 85 23.71 5.87 -13.09
CA THR A 85 23.79 7.29 -13.47
C THR A 85 22.77 7.55 -14.56
N LEU A 86 21.78 8.37 -14.25
CA LEU A 86 20.86 8.95 -15.22
C LEU A 86 21.54 10.16 -15.82
N SER A 87 21.70 10.18 -17.14
CA SER A 87 22.20 11.32 -17.89
C SER A 87 21.07 11.90 -18.73
N PHE A 88 20.93 13.22 -18.73
CA PHE A 88 20.07 13.96 -19.64
C PHE A 88 20.95 14.85 -20.51
N THR A 89 20.75 14.77 -21.83
CA THR A 89 21.45 15.59 -22.81
C THR A 89 20.44 16.44 -23.57
N GLU A 90 20.67 17.75 -23.59
CA GLU A 90 19.94 18.72 -24.42
C GLU A 90 20.90 19.24 -25.49
N THR A 91 20.53 19.10 -26.76
CA THR A 91 21.35 19.51 -27.90
C THR A 91 20.58 20.48 -28.79
N THR A 92 21.18 21.64 -29.08
CA THR A 92 20.57 22.60 -30.01
C THR A 92 20.59 22.03 -31.43
N PRO A 93 19.49 22.20 -32.21
CA PRO A 93 19.43 21.67 -33.56
C PRO A 93 20.48 22.30 -34.48
N ALA A 94 20.84 21.59 -35.55
CA ALA A 94 21.76 22.09 -36.56
C ALA A 94 21.32 23.48 -37.10
N PRO A 95 22.27 24.39 -37.40
CA PRO A 95 23.71 24.15 -37.54
C PRO A 95 24.54 24.36 -36.26
N ALA A 96 23.95 24.88 -35.18
CA ALA A 96 24.64 25.11 -33.92
C ALA A 96 24.49 23.84 -33.05
N SER A 97 25.45 22.92 -33.06
CA SER A 97 25.36 21.65 -32.33
C SER A 97 25.94 21.76 -30.90
N CYS A 98 25.42 22.69 -30.09
CA CYS A 98 25.82 22.84 -28.69
C CYS A 98 25.05 21.86 -27.81
N SER A 99 25.72 21.20 -26.86
CA SER A 99 25.08 20.22 -25.96
C SER A 99 25.34 20.53 -24.49
N THR A 100 24.33 20.35 -23.64
CA THR A 100 24.45 20.36 -22.18
C THR A 100 24.08 19.00 -21.63
N VAL A 101 24.87 18.49 -20.67
CA VAL A 101 24.61 17.22 -20.00
C VAL A 101 24.36 17.46 -18.50
N LYS A 102 23.33 16.81 -17.95
CA LYS A 102 23.03 16.73 -16.52
C LYS A 102 23.07 15.29 -16.08
N GLN A 103 23.54 15.04 -14.86
CA GLN A 103 23.66 13.68 -14.31
C GLN A 103 23.09 13.59 -12.91
N LEU A 104 22.47 12.46 -12.61
CA LEU A 104 21.96 12.09 -11.29
C LEU A 104 22.40 10.67 -10.95
N SER A 105 23.05 10.50 -9.79
CA SER A 105 23.34 9.17 -9.24
C SER A 105 22.09 8.62 -8.54
N VAL A 106 21.72 7.38 -8.87
CA VAL A 106 20.57 6.69 -8.31
C VAL A 106 21.02 5.36 -7.71
N ASN A 107 20.65 5.10 -6.47
CA ASN A 107 21.02 3.90 -5.71
C ASN A 107 19.75 3.26 -5.15
N PRO A 108 19.10 2.33 -5.89
CA PRO A 108 17.90 1.66 -5.43
C PRO A 108 18.14 0.88 -4.13
N ILE A 109 17.18 0.98 -3.21
CA ILE A 109 17.22 0.35 -1.88
C ILE A 109 16.12 -0.70 -1.74
N ASN A 110 16.29 -1.59 -0.77
CA ASN A 110 15.24 -2.54 -0.40
C ASN A 110 13.98 -1.81 0.08
N ASN A 111 12.83 -2.47 -0.12
CA ASN A 111 11.57 -2.02 0.46
C ASN A 111 11.68 -2.10 1.97
N ALA A 112 11.30 -1.00 2.63
CA ALA A 112 11.41 -0.86 4.07
C ALA A 112 10.06 -0.95 4.77
N PHE A 113 9.04 -1.52 4.12
CA PHE A 113 7.70 -1.63 4.69
C PHE A 113 7.03 -2.95 4.37
N ASP A 114 6.11 -3.31 5.25
CA ASP A 114 5.30 -4.50 5.13
C ASP A 114 3.86 -4.23 5.57
N VAL A 115 2.96 -5.09 5.13
CA VAL A 115 1.57 -5.10 5.58
C VAL A 115 1.26 -6.46 6.16
N ASN A 116 0.81 -6.47 7.41
CA ASN A 116 0.53 -7.66 8.18
C ASN A 116 -0.92 -7.69 8.63
N ILE A 117 -1.47 -8.88 8.78
CA ILE A 117 -2.72 -9.07 9.50
C ILE A 117 -2.37 -9.01 11.00
N GLY A 118 -3.01 -8.08 11.72
CA GLY A 118 -2.82 -7.97 13.17
C GLY A 118 -3.54 -9.09 13.93
N THR A 119 -3.53 -9.02 15.25
CA THR A 119 -4.20 -10.02 16.08
C THR A 119 -5.70 -10.03 15.82
N LEU A 120 -6.21 -11.17 15.39
CA LEU A 120 -7.64 -11.39 15.22
C LEU A 120 -8.29 -11.57 16.60
N THR A 121 -9.48 -11.02 16.77
CA THR A 121 -10.31 -11.27 17.95
C THR A 121 -11.26 -12.41 17.66
N ASP A 122 -11.27 -13.42 18.52
CA ASP A 122 -12.29 -14.47 18.47
C ASP A 122 -13.68 -13.86 18.70
N ALA A 123 -14.69 -14.47 18.07
CA ALA A 123 -16.08 -14.11 18.25
C ALA A 123 -16.88 -15.33 18.75
N CYS A 124 -18.06 -15.08 19.30
CA CYS A 124 -19.05 -16.12 19.53
C CYS A 124 -20.16 -15.99 18.48
N ASN A 125 -20.80 -17.11 18.14
CA ASN A 125 -22.08 -17.11 17.45
C ASN A 125 -23.06 -16.24 18.25
N ASN A 126 -23.60 -15.18 17.62
CA ASN A 126 -24.61 -14.34 18.24
C ASN A 126 -25.99 -14.70 17.68
N ASN A 127 -26.84 -15.21 18.57
CA ASN A 127 -28.24 -15.47 18.29
C ASN A 127 -29.06 -15.07 19.53
N SER A 128 -30.25 -14.54 19.31
CA SER A 128 -31.10 -13.99 20.36
C SER A 128 -32.43 -14.72 20.41
N GLY A 129 -32.95 -14.97 21.62
CA GLY A 129 -34.22 -15.69 21.82
C GLY A 129 -34.02 -17.20 21.98
N SER A 130 -35.08 -17.98 21.76
CA SER A 130 -35.02 -19.45 21.76
C SER A 130 -34.32 -19.92 20.48
N VAL A 131 -33.21 -20.64 20.64
CA VAL A 131 -32.36 -21.09 19.52
C VAL A 131 -32.43 -22.62 19.41
N SER A 132 -32.78 -23.12 18.23
CA SER A 132 -32.84 -24.55 17.92
C SER A 132 -31.58 -25.02 17.17
N PRO A 133 -31.22 -26.32 17.23
CA PRO A 133 -30.01 -26.87 16.59
C PRO A 133 -29.81 -26.61 15.08
N GLY A 134 -30.82 -26.13 14.35
CA GLY A 134 -30.72 -25.73 12.94
C GLY A 134 -30.67 -24.23 12.68
N ASP A 135 -30.72 -23.40 13.73
CA ASP A 135 -30.79 -21.95 13.59
C ASP A 135 -29.42 -21.36 13.24
N SER A 136 -29.41 -20.41 12.30
CA SER A 136 -28.21 -19.67 11.95
C SER A 136 -27.98 -18.50 12.92
N ALA A 137 -26.76 -18.36 13.41
CA ALA A 137 -26.27 -17.18 14.12
C ALA A 137 -25.53 -16.23 13.16
N THR A 138 -25.46 -14.95 13.52
CA THR A 138 -24.68 -13.96 12.77
C THR A 138 -23.62 -13.37 13.69
N SER A 139 -22.36 -13.40 13.25
CA SER A 139 -21.23 -12.89 14.02
C SER A 139 -20.41 -11.94 13.15
N VAL A 140 -19.76 -10.98 13.79
CA VAL A 140 -18.88 -10.02 13.11
C VAL A 140 -17.47 -10.23 13.63
N VAL A 141 -16.54 -10.51 12.73
CA VAL A 141 -15.11 -10.60 13.01
C VAL A 141 -14.44 -9.32 12.53
N THR A 142 -13.66 -8.67 13.40
CA THR A 142 -12.86 -7.51 13.01
C THR A 142 -11.44 -7.95 12.69
N ILE A 143 -10.95 -7.55 11.51
CA ILE A 143 -9.65 -7.94 10.99
C ILE A 143 -8.80 -6.67 10.81
N PRO A 144 -7.76 -6.47 11.62
CA PRO A 144 -6.84 -5.34 11.46
C PRO A 144 -5.75 -5.63 10.43
N PHE A 145 -5.50 -4.66 9.55
CA PHE A 145 -4.32 -4.58 8.69
C PHE A 145 -3.35 -3.56 9.29
N VAL A 146 -2.14 -4.00 9.60
CA VAL A 146 -1.08 -3.21 10.21
C VAL A 146 -0.03 -2.90 9.15
N MET A 147 0.21 -1.62 8.88
CA MET A 147 1.27 -1.18 7.99
C MET A 147 2.52 -0.89 8.82
N GLU A 148 3.47 -1.81 8.77
CA GLU A 148 4.75 -1.65 9.43
C GLU A 148 5.69 -0.86 8.51
N LYS A 149 6.18 0.26 9.03
CA LYS A 149 7.11 1.13 8.32
C LYS A 149 8.47 1.07 8.98
N GLY A 150 9.52 0.88 8.20
CA GLY A 150 10.91 1.02 8.62
C GLY A 150 11.34 2.47 8.83
N ALA A 151 10.50 3.45 8.46
CA ALA A 151 10.72 4.87 8.66
C ALA A 151 9.50 5.56 9.30
N THR A 152 9.72 6.25 10.41
CA THR A 152 8.65 6.87 11.24
C THR A 152 8.05 8.15 10.64
N SER A 153 8.74 8.80 9.71
CA SER A 153 8.31 10.05 9.05
C SER A 153 7.60 9.83 7.71
N TRP A 154 7.58 8.60 7.21
CA TRP A 154 6.94 8.28 5.94
C TRP A 154 5.47 7.92 6.21
N ASN A 155 4.53 8.61 5.55
CA ASN A 155 3.10 8.33 5.69
C ASN A 155 2.42 8.24 4.32
N PRO A 156 2.74 7.20 3.54
CA PRO A 156 2.19 7.06 2.20
C PRO A 156 0.73 6.63 2.27
N ASN A 157 0.07 6.73 1.12
CA ASN A 157 -1.23 6.17 0.89
C ASN A 157 -1.11 4.69 0.51
N TRP A 158 -1.84 3.78 1.18
CA TRP A 158 -1.71 2.34 0.97
C TRP A 158 -2.90 1.71 0.25
N GLN A 159 -2.62 0.60 -0.42
CA GLN A 159 -3.61 -0.34 -0.92
C GLN A 159 -3.26 -1.76 -0.48
N VAL A 160 -4.28 -2.50 -0.02
CA VAL A 160 -4.18 -3.90 0.39
C VAL A 160 -5.28 -4.69 -0.31
N THR A 161 -4.90 -5.77 -0.98
CA THR A 161 -5.80 -6.77 -1.56
C THR A 161 -5.73 -8.04 -0.74
N PHE A 162 -6.90 -8.62 -0.44
CA PHE A 162 -7.01 -9.80 0.40
C PHE A 162 -8.18 -10.68 -0.02
N ASN A 163 -8.14 -11.93 0.41
CA ASN A 163 -9.22 -12.88 0.25
C ASN A 163 -9.82 -13.24 1.61
N VAL A 164 -11.14 -13.41 1.66
CA VAL A 164 -11.84 -13.94 2.84
C VAL A 164 -12.54 -15.24 2.46
N SER A 165 -12.40 -16.29 3.25
CA SER A 165 -13.06 -17.58 2.97
C SER A 165 -13.52 -18.29 4.23
N ILE A 166 -14.41 -19.26 4.08
CA ILE A 166 -14.77 -20.18 5.17
C ILE A 166 -13.82 -21.38 5.09
N GLY A 167 -13.01 -21.56 6.14
CA GLY A 167 -12.08 -22.68 6.26
C GLY A 167 -12.76 -23.96 6.76
N SER A 168 -13.74 -23.84 7.66
CA SER A 168 -14.52 -24.96 8.18
C SER A 168 -15.85 -24.50 8.81
N GLY A 169 -16.75 -25.46 9.01
CA GLY A 169 -18.11 -25.23 9.52
C GLY A 169 -19.13 -24.96 8.40
N ASN A 170 -20.41 -25.06 8.72
CA ASN A 170 -21.48 -24.70 7.78
C ASN A 170 -21.80 -23.20 7.90
N ALA A 171 -21.08 -22.39 7.12
CA ALA A 171 -21.21 -20.95 7.15
C ALA A 171 -21.07 -20.32 5.76
N ARG A 172 -21.42 -19.04 5.68
CA ARG A 172 -21.14 -18.15 4.54
C ARG A 172 -20.76 -16.77 5.05
N ILE A 173 -20.18 -15.96 4.16
CA ILE A 173 -19.85 -14.56 4.40
C ILE A 173 -20.90 -13.71 3.69
N PRO A 174 -21.88 -13.11 4.39
CA PRO A 174 -22.90 -12.28 3.76
C PRO A 174 -22.35 -10.92 3.30
N SER A 175 -21.39 -10.37 4.06
CA SER A 175 -20.82 -9.06 3.79
C SER A 175 -19.39 -8.92 4.34
N VAL A 176 -18.63 -8.05 3.68
CA VAL A 176 -17.35 -7.52 4.16
C VAL A 176 -17.43 -6.01 4.00
N GLU A 177 -17.16 -5.28 5.07
CA GLU A 177 -17.21 -3.82 5.10
C GLU A 177 -16.02 -3.22 5.86
N LEU A 178 -15.80 -1.92 5.74
CA LEU A 178 -14.84 -1.24 6.61
C LEU A 178 -15.38 -1.25 8.05
N ALA A 179 -14.51 -1.55 9.01
CA ALA A 179 -14.89 -1.46 10.41
C ALA A 179 -15.27 -0.01 10.78
N THR A 180 -16.13 0.16 11.78
CA THR A 180 -16.55 1.51 12.21
C THR A 180 -15.33 2.35 12.59
N GLY A 181 -15.16 3.50 11.91
CA GLY A 181 -14.03 4.42 12.14
C GLY A 181 -12.73 4.05 11.43
N ALA A 182 -12.70 2.98 10.64
CA ALA A 182 -11.56 2.64 9.80
C ALA A 182 -11.40 3.63 8.64
N SER A 183 -10.15 3.80 8.18
CA SER A 183 -9.81 4.64 7.02
C SER A 183 -9.74 3.82 5.73
N GLY A 184 -9.94 4.51 4.61
CA GLY A 184 -9.82 3.95 3.26
C GLY A 184 -11.15 3.76 2.55
N THR A 185 -11.06 3.10 1.39
CA THR A 185 -12.18 2.76 0.51
C THR A 185 -12.10 1.28 0.20
N LEU A 186 -13.13 0.52 0.58
CA LEU A 186 -13.23 -0.91 0.30
C LEU A 186 -13.98 -1.15 -1.01
N ASN A 187 -13.41 -1.96 -1.90
CA ASN A 187 -14.02 -2.40 -3.14
C ASN A 187 -14.05 -3.94 -3.17
N ASP A 188 -15.18 -4.51 -3.58
CA ASP A 188 -15.34 -5.94 -3.87
C ASP A 188 -14.90 -6.21 -5.31
N LEU A 189 -13.96 -7.14 -5.49
CA LEU A 189 -13.46 -7.58 -6.80
C LEU A 189 -14.17 -8.85 -7.30
N GLY A 190 -15.06 -9.43 -6.50
CA GLY A 190 -15.73 -10.70 -6.74
C GLY A 190 -14.89 -11.91 -6.32
N GLY A 191 -15.53 -13.08 -6.24
CA GLY A 191 -14.85 -14.34 -5.91
C GLY A 191 -14.22 -14.35 -4.51
N SER A 192 -14.81 -13.59 -3.57
CA SER A 192 -14.31 -13.39 -2.20
C SER A 192 -12.97 -12.64 -2.10
N SER A 193 -12.61 -11.89 -3.14
CA SER A 193 -11.44 -11.01 -3.17
C SER A 193 -11.85 -9.54 -3.01
N TYR A 194 -11.10 -8.80 -2.21
CA TYR A 194 -11.41 -7.43 -1.83
C TYR A 194 -10.15 -6.57 -1.86
N THR A 195 -10.33 -5.27 -2.08
CA THR A 195 -9.25 -4.29 -2.00
C THR A 195 -9.66 -3.11 -1.14
N ILE A 196 -8.84 -2.78 -0.14
CA ILE A 196 -8.92 -1.50 0.57
C ILE A 196 -7.84 -0.59 -0.01
N ALA A 197 -8.24 0.58 -0.49
CA ALA A 197 -7.35 1.64 -0.95
C ALA A 197 -7.48 2.87 -0.04
N ASP A 198 -6.68 3.90 -0.29
CA ASP A 198 -6.78 5.19 0.40
C ASP A 198 -6.54 5.11 1.92
N ILE A 199 -5.75 4.11 2.34
CA ILE A 199 -5.45 3.92 3.74
C ILE A 199 -4.37 4.94 4.13
N GLY A 200 -4.75 5.95 4.92
CA GLY A 200 -3.79 6.79 5.63
C GLY A 200 -3.01 5.95 6.65
N GLY A 201 -1.69 6.10 6.71
CA GLY A 201 -0.84 5.11 7.37
C GLY A 201 -1.10 4.84 8.86
N GLY A 202 -0.49 3.76 9.35
CA GLY A 202 -0.78 3.19 10.67
C GLY A 202 -1.50 1.85 10.54
N THR A 203 -2.79 1.83 10.83
CA THR A 203 -3.64 0.63 10.86
C THR A 203 -5.00 0.95 10.24
N THR A 204 -5.59 -0.02 9.53
CA THR A 204 -7.01 -0.01 9.15
C THR A 204 -7.64 -1.36 9.47
N SER A 205 -8.96 -1.45 9.48
CA SER A 205 -9.64 -2.71 9.80
C SER A 205 -10.89 -2.90 8.95
N ILE A 206 -11.22 -4.16 8.68
CA ILE A 206 -12.50 -4.56 8.10
C ILE A 206 -13.35 -5.29 9.13
N ALA A 207 -14.66 -5.26 8.92
CA ALA A 207 -15.62 -6.11 9.59
C ALA A 207 -16.14 -7.15 8.59
N VAL A 208 -16.02 -8.42 8.95
CA VAL A 208 -16.53 -9.55 8.17
C VAL A 208 -17.73 -10.11 8.90
N GLU A 209 -18.90 -10.04 8.27
CA GLU A 209 -20.08 -10.74 8.75
C GLU A 209 -19.96 -12.21 8.37
N VAL A 210 -20.19 -13.10 9.32
CA VAL A 210 -20.22 -14.55 9.11
C VAL A 210 -21.53 -15.09 9.63
N LYS A 211 -22.23 -15.83 8.77
CA LYS A 211 -23.51 -16.47 9.10
C LYS A 211 -23.39 -17.98 8.97
N GLY A 212 -23.48 -18.66 10.11
CA GLY A 212 -23.36 -20.12 10.21
C GLY A 212 -24.27 -20.70 11.29
N TYR A 213 -24.24 -22.02 11.50
CA TYR A 213 -25.08 -22.66 12.52
C TYR A 213 -24.65 -22.31 13.94
N SER A 214 -25.63 -22.00 14.79
CA SER A 214 -25.39 -21.48 16.14
C SER A 214 -24.54 -22.41 17.02
N PHE A 215 -24.69 -23.73 16.85
CA PHE A 215 -24.05 -24.75 17.70
C PHE A 215 -22.82 -25.43 17.08
N GLU A 216 -22.28 -24.86 15.99
CA GLU A 216 -21.06 -25.32 15.36
C GLU A 216 -19.98 -24.25 15.43
N ASP A 217 -18.73 -24.68 15.59
CA ASP A 217 -17.58 -23.78 15.47
C ASP A 217 -17.37 -23.49 13.97
N VAL A 218 -17.13 -22.22 13.65
CA VAL A 218 -16.88 -21.76 12.28
C VAL A 218 -15.48 -21.16 12.24
N VAL A 219 -14.70 -21.52 11.23
CA VAL A 219 -13.40 -20.89 10.98
C VAL A 219 -13.48 -20.08 9.71
N SER A 220 -13.19 -18.79 9.81
CA SER A 220 -12.96 -17.91 8.66
C SER A 220 -11.47 -17.72 8.46
N ASN A 221 -11.02 -17.63 7.21
CA ASN A 221 -9.64 -17.40 6.84
C ASN A 221 -9.52 -16.07 6.12
N ILE A 222 -8.49 -15.31 6.46
CA ILE A 222 -8.10 -14.07 5.79
C ILE A 222 -6.68 -14.20 5.26
N GLU A 223 -6.46 -13.83 4.00
CA GLU A 223 -5.15 -13.91 3.34
C GLU A 223 -4.86 -12.60 2.60
N ILE A 224 -3.73 -11.95 2.88
CA ILE A 224 -3.27 -10.82 2.07
C ILE A 224 -2.70 -11.38 0.77
N THR A 225 -3.16 -10.91 -0.38
CA THR A 225 -2.68 -11.37 -1.70
C THR A 225 -1.80 -10.35 -2.38
N ALA A 226 -1.97 -9.07 -2.07
CA ALA A 226 -1.10 -8.00 -2.52
C ALA A 226 -1.17 -6.80 -1.58
N ALA A 227 -0.09 -6.04 -1.47
CA ALA A 227 -0.09 -4.74 -0.83
C ALA A 227 0.94 -3.82 -1.49
N LYS A 228 0.62 -2.52 -1.56
CA LYS A 228 1.50 -1.49 -2.12
C LYS A 228 1.23 -0.12 -1.54
N GLU A 229 2.23 0.76 -1.61
CA GLU A 229 2.03 2.20 -1.49
C GLU A 229 1.65 2.79 -2.86
N LEU A 230 0.84 3.84 -2.86
CA LEU A 230 0.20 4.38 -4.07
C LEU A 230 0.92 5.58 -4.69
N ASP A 231 1.82 6.25 -3.97
CA ASP A 231 2.53 7.44 -4.45
C ASP A 231 3.56 7.09 -5.54
N TYR A 232 4.32 6.00 -5.36
CA TYR A 232 5.29 5.47 -6.33
C TYR A 232 4.98 4.05 -6.77
N ASN A 233 3.80 3.51 -6.43
CA ASN A 233 3.37 2.17 -6.78
C ASN A 233 4.34 1.07 -6.28
N THR A 234 4.99 1.29 -5.13
CA THR A 234 5.96 0.36 -4.56
C THR A 234 5.23 -0.82 -3.90
N PRO A 235 5.54 -2.08 -4.26
CA PRO A 235 4.97 -3.24 -3.61
C PRO A 235 5.56 -3.45 -2.20
N ALA A 236 4.79 -4.01 -1.28
CA ALA A 236 5.30 -4.43 0.03
C ALA A 236 6.38 -5.51 -0.07
N SER A 237 7.25 -5.60 0.95
CA SER A 237 8.28 -6.63 1.01
C SER A 237 7.72 -8.05 1.15
N SER A 238 6.44 -8.21 1.53
CA SER A 238 5.73 -9.49 1.71
C SER A 238 6.40 -10.44 2.70
N THR A 239 7.16 -9.88 3.64
CA THR A 239 8.02 -10.63 4.57
C THR A 239 7.27 -11.15 5.81
N GLY A 240 6.06 -10.66 6.09
CA GLY A 240 5.37 -10.84 7.37
C GLY A 240 4.15 -11.78 7.40
N GLY A 241 4.08 -12.79 6.53
CA GLY A 241 3.09 -13.87 6.71
C GLY A 241 1.74 -13.61 6.04
N TRP A 242 1.79 -13.39 4.73
CA TRP A 242 0.61 -13.27 3.87
C TRP A 242 -0.16 -14.59 3.68
N SER A 243 0.20 -15.65 4.40
CA SER A 243 -0.58 -16.88 4.45
C SER A 243 -1.94 -16.68 5.11
N ALA A 244 -2.91 -17.53 4.78
CA ALA A 244 -4.21 -17.54 5.42
C ALA A 244 -4.11 -17.58 6.97
N VAL A 245 -4.64 -16.56 7.64
CA VAL A 245 -4.75 -16.47 9.10
C VAL A 245 -6.19 -16.85 9.51
N PRO A 246 -6.38 -17.86 10.38
CA PRO A 246 -7.70 -18.28 10.81
C PRO A 246 -8.25 -17.40 11.94
N SER A 247 -9.54 -17.08 11.89
CA SER A 247 -10.34 -16.56 13.01
C SER A 247 -11.47 -17.54 13.33
N THR A 248 -11.56 -17.93 14.60
CA THR A 248 -12.57 -18.88 15.08
C THR A 248 -13.77 -18.13 15.64
N ILE A 249 -14.96 -18.54 15.21
CA ILE A 249 -16.23 -18.13 15.76
C ILE A 249 -16.77 -19.33 16.53
N TYR A 250 -16.76 -19.22 17.87
CA TYR A 250 -17.16 -20.32 18.73
C TYR A 250 -18.68 -20.49 18.74
N LYS A 251 -19.11 -21.74 18.78
CA LYS A 251 -20.51 -22.09 19.01
C LYS A 251 -21.05 -21.52 20.31
N ILE A 252 -22.37 -21.27 20.34
CA ILE A 252 -23.07 -21.07 21.61
C ILE A 252 -23.23 -22.41 22.35
N PRO A 253 -23.23 -22.43 23.68
CA PRO A 253 -23.56 -23.64 24.45
C PRO A 253 -24.97 -24.15 24.13
N ASN A 254 -25.12 -25.45 23.85
CA ASN A 254 -26.42 -26.11 23.69
C ASN A 254 -26.94 -26.62 25.04
N THR A 255 -27.37 -25.69 25.89
CA THR A 255 -27.92 -26.03 27.21
C THR A 255 -29.32 -26.61 27.05
N THR A 256 -29.58 -27.78 27.65
CA THR A 256 -30.90 -28.41 27.66
C THR A 256 -31.90 -27.63 28.53
N ASP A 257 -33.18 -27.90 28.34
CA ASP A 257 -34.24 -27.37 29.20
C ASP A 257 -34.05 -27.80 30.67
N ILE A 258 -34.56 -26.98 31.59
CA ILE A 258 -34.66 -27.34 33.01
C ILE A 258 -35.70 -28.44 33.15
N ALA A 259 -35.29 -29.61 33.63
CA ALA A 259 -36.20 -30.69 33.97
C ALA A 259 -36.81 -30.47 35.36
N THR A 260 -38.13 -30.68 35.48
CA THR A 260 -38.83 -30.84 36.76
C THR A 260 -39.21 -32.30 36.96
N ASP A 261 -39.33 -32.72 38.22
CA ASP A 261 -39.72 -34.08 38.61
C ASP A 261 -41.19 -34.43 38.30
#